data_AF-A0A4R5AYG0-F1
#
_entry.id   AF-A0A4R5AYG0-F1
#
_cell.length_a   1.000
_cell.length_b   1.000
_cell.length_c   1.000
_cell.angle_alpha   90.00
_cell.angle_beta   90.00
_cell.angle_gamma   90.00
#
_symmetry.space_group_name_H-M   'P 1'
#
loop_
_entity.id
_entity.type
_entity.pdbx_description
1 polymer ?
#
loop_
_entity_poly.entity_id
_entity_poly.type
_entity_poly.pdbx_seq_one_letter_code
_entity_poly.pdbx_strand_id
1 'polypeptide(L)'
;METYKIQIIETIIAVISFFAVKIILMYFVKLTIKNSYFKNAEQNDVLKVIRLILMVVLCIIIVAIWSVKQENILIFASSLLTVFGVALFAEMSILTNITACLILFFQHPIKVGDTIAITFEGKETEGELIDITYFFIFIKTPNRGVLTIPNALLLKSSFLVVEKSIKNEVNK
;
A
#
# COMPACT_ATOMS: atom_id res chain seq x y z
N MET A 1 44.41 -0.75 7.05
CA MET A 1 43.84 -0.63 8.41
C MET A 1 42.80 0.49 8.51
N GLU A 2 43.00 1.65 7.87
CA GLU A 2 42.03 2.75 7.87
C GLU A 2 40.64 2.39 7.30
N THR A 3 40.57 1.59 6.22
CA THR A 3 39.29 1.16 5.60
C THR A 3 38.39 0.37 6.57
N TYR A 4 38.98 -0.50 7.39
CA TYR A 4 38.22 -1.28 8.37
C TYR A 4 37.68 -0.39 9.51
N LYS A 5 38.43 0.64 9.92
CA LYS A 5 37.93 1.60 10.92
C LYS A 5 36.72 2.37 10.40
N ILE A 6 36.73 2.77 9.13
CA ILE A 6 35.61 3.46 8.48
C ILE A 6 34.38 2.55 8.43
N GLN A 7 34.52 1.31 7.97
CA GLN A 7 33.42 0.34 7.91
C GLN A 7 32.82 0.03 9.30
N ILE A 8 33.65 -0.01 10.34
CA ILE A 8 33.19 -0.19 11.73
C ILE A 8 32.34 1.00 12.17
N ILE A 9 32.79 2.23 11.91
CA ILE A 9 32.04 3.45 12.26
C ILE A 9 30.72 3.51 11.48
N GLU A 10 30.74 3.22 10.18
CA GLU A 10 29.54 3.14 9.33
C GLU A 10 28.56 2.08 9.84
N THR A 11 29.04 0.91 10.25
CA THR A 11 28.22 -0.15 10.84
C THR A 11 27.58 0.33 12.15
N ILE A 12 28.33 0.98 13.04
CA ILE A 12 27.80 1.51 14.31
C ILE A 12 26.70 2.54 14.04
N ILE A 13 26.95 3.49 13.15
CA ILE A 13 25.96 4.53 12.78
C ILE A 13 24.72 3.89 12.15
N ALA A 14 24.89 2.96 11.23
CA ALA A 14 23.79 2.27 10.55
C ALA A 14 22.96 1.41 11.52
N VAL A 15 23.59 0.74 12.47
CA VAL A 15 22.88 -0.04 13.49
C VAL A 15 22.10 0.88 14.42
N ILE A 16 22.69 1.97 14.88
CA ILE A 16 22.00 2.97 15.73
C ILE A 16 20.82 3.58 14.99
N SER A 17 21.01 4.00 13.75
CA SER A 17 19.93 4.58 12.93
C SER A 17 18.83 3.56 12.67
N PHE A 18 19.18 2.31 12.38
CA PHE A 18 18.22 1.23 12.21
C PHE A 18 17.39 1.00 13.48
N PHE A 19 18.01 0.96 14.66
CA PHE A 19 17.27 0.80 15.92
C PHE A 19 16.35 1.99 16.20
N ALA A 20 16.79 3.22 15.90
CA ALA A 20 15.93 4.40 16.00
C ALA A 20 14.71 4.29 15.08
N VAL A 21 14.90 3.97 13.80
CA VAL A 21 13.82 3.76 12.83
C VAL A 21 12.91 2.61 13.27
N LYS A 22 13.47 1.50 13.75
CA LYS A 22 12.70 0.36 14.27
C LYS A 22 11.81 0.75 15.44
N ILE A 23 12.31 1.55 16.39
CA ILE A 23 11.51 2.00 17.53
C ILE A 23 10.34 2.87 17.05
N ILE A 24 10.61 3.83 16.17
CA ILE A 24 9.59 4.73 15.59
C ILE A 24 8.54 3.91 14.83
N LEU A 25 8.96 3.01 13.95
CA LEU A 25 8.07 2.18 13.15
C LEU A 25 7.22 1.25 14.03
N MET A 26 7.83 0.59 15.01
CA MET A 26 7.10 -0.28 15.95
C MET A 26 6.13 0.51 16.84
N TYR A 27 6.43 1.77 17.15
CA TYR A 27 5.50 2.67 17.86
C TYR A 27 4.26 2.95 17.00
N PHE A 28 4.45 3.39 15.75
CA PHE A 28 3.33 3.64 14.83
C PHE A 28 2.50 2.39 14.57
N VAL A 29 3.15 1.25 14.31
CA VAL A 29 2.46 -0.03 14.10
C VAL A 29 1.58 -0.40 15.30
N LYS A 30 2.10 -0.27 16.53
CA LYS A 30 1.31 -0.56 17.74
C LYS A 30 0.12 0.39 17.90
N LEU A 31 0.29 1.67 17.56
CA LEU A 31 -0.83 2.63 17.56
C LEU A 31 -1.91 2.23 16.57
N THR A 32 -1.54 1.89 15.33
CA THR A 32 -2.48 1.47 14.29
C THR A 32 -3.21 0.18 14.67
N ILE A 33 -2.49 -0.81 15.21
CA ILE A 33 -3.07 -2.09 15.62
C ILE A 33 -4.04 -1.90 16.80
N LYS A 34 -3.71 -1.05 17.78
CA LYS A 34 -4.59 -0.77 18.93
C LYS A 34 -5.92 -0.12 18.52
N ASN A 35 -5.92 0.65 17.43
CA ASN A 35 -7.10 1.29 16.87
C ASN A 35 -7.86 0.41 15.86
N SER A 36 -7.43 -0.83 15.66
CA SER A 36 -8.04 -1.76 14.71
C SER A 36 -8.92 -2.81 15.40
N TYR A 37 -9.81 -3.44 14.64
CA TYR A 37 -10.76 -4.46 15.12
C TYR A 37 -10.12 -5.85 15.36
N PHE A 38 -8.80 -5.98 15.20
CA PHE A 38 -8.09 -7.26 15.32
C PHE A 38 -8.13 -7.83 16.73
N LYS A 39 -8.38 -9.14 16.83
CA LYS A 39 -8.28 -9.88 18.11
C LYS A 39 -6.81 -9.96 18.55
N ASN A 40 -6.56 -10.01 19.86
CA ASN A 40 -5.20 -10.00 20.44
C ASN A 40 -4.22 -11.02 19.81
N ALA A 41 -4.70 -12.17 19.31
CA ALA A 41 -3.88 -13.17 18.63
C ALA A 41 -3.40 -12.69 17.24
N GLU A 42 -4.29 -12.12 16.43
CA GLU A 42 -4.00 -11.60 15.08
C GLU A 42 -2.99 -10.44 15.14
N GLN A 43 -3.08 -9.61 16.18
CA GLN A 43 -2.12 -8.52 16.44
C GLN A 43 -0.69 -9.04 16.59
N ASN A 44 -0.52 -10.16 17.31
CA ASN A 44 0.80 -10.73 17.54
C ASN A 44 1.41 -11.30 16.26
N ASP A 45 0.60 -11.85 15.36
CA ASP A 45 1.08 -12.40 14.10
C ASP A 45 1.53 -11.28 13.14
N VAL A 46 0.79 -10.18 13.05
CA VAL A 46 1.22 -8.99 12.30
C VAL A 46 2.55 -8.45 12.85
N LEU A 47 2.69 -8.34 14.18
CA LEU A 47 3.93 -7.89 14.80
C LEU A 47 5.10 -8.88 14.60
N LYS A 48 4.85 -10.18 14.51
CA LYS A 48 5.90 -11.17 14.16
C LYS A 48 6.39 -10.94 12.73
N VAL A 49 5.48 -10.78 11.77
CA VAL A 49 5.82 -10.54 10.36
C VAL A 49 6.63 -9.25 10.20
N ILE A 50 6.20 -8.15 10.84
CA ILE A 50 6.93 -6.87 10.78
C ILE A 50 8.33 -6.99 11.38
N ARG A 51 8.48 -7.70 12.52
CA ARG A 51 9.80 -7.95 13.11
C ARG A 51 10.70 -8.79 12.22
N LEU A 52 10.15 -9.79 11.55
CA LEU A 52 10.88 -10.62 10.59
C LEU A 52 11.39 -9.77 9.42
N ILE A 53 10.54 -8.95 8.83
CA ILE A 53 10.92 -8.03 7.74
C ILE A 53 12.04 -7.09 8.20
N LEU A 54 11.90 -6.47 9.38
CA LEU A 54 12.94 -5.59 9.93
C LEU A 54 14.26 -6.33 10.15
N MET A 55 14.23 -7.58 10.62
CA MET A 55 15.44 -8.40 10.77
C MET A 55 16.12 -8.63 9.42
N VAL A 56 15.36 -9.01 8.40
CA VAL A 56 15.89 -9.22 7.04
C VAL A 56 16.52 -7.93 6.49
N VAL A 57 15.87 -6.78 6.66
CA VAL A 57 16.40 -5.47 6.25
C VAL A 57 17.73 -5.16 6.97
N LEU A 58 17.81 -5.40 8.28
CA LEU A 58 19.06 -5.21 9.02
C LEU A 58 20.19 -6.10 8.49
N CYS A 59 19.90 -7.37 8.22
CA CYS A 59 20.88 -8.29 7.64
C CYS A 59 21.39 -7.78 6.28
N ILE A 60 20.50 -7.29 5.42
CA ILE A 60 20.87 -6.71 4.12
C ILE A 60 21.78 -5.49 4.30
N ILE A 61 21.45 -4.58 5.22
CA ILE A 61 22.27 -3.38 5.50
C ILE A 61 23.67 -3.77 5.98
N ILE A 62 23.77 -4.72 6.92
CA ILE A 62 25.07 -5.18 7.43
C ILE A 62 25.87 -5.81 6.29
N VAL A 63 25.28 -6.71 5.51
CA VAL A 63 25.97 -7.33 4.36
C VAL A 63 26.44 -6.26 3.37
N ALA A 64 25.62 -5.24 3.10
CA ALA A 64 25.97 -4.14 2.20
C ALA A 64 27.21 -3.35 2.69
N ILE A 65 27.25 -2.97 3.97
CA ILE A 65 28.38 -2.19 4.53
C ILE A 65 29.70 -2.96 4.44
N TRP A 66 29.67 -4.27 4.69
CA TRP A 66 30.87 -5.10 4.68
C TRP A 66 31.27 -5.58 3.27
N SER A 67 30.32 -5.69 2.35
CA SER A 67 30.55 -6.20 0.99
C SER A 67 30.90 -5.10 -0.03
N VAL A 68 30.49 -3.85 0.19
CA VAL A 68 30.64 -2.78 -0.81
C VAL A 68 31.99 -2.07 -0.63
N LYS A 69 32.88 -2.25 -1.62
CA LYS A 69 34.01 -1.35 -1.84
C LYS A 69 33.49 -0.06 -2.49
N GLN A 70 34.04 1.09 -2.12
CA GLN A 70 33.59 2.41 -2.61
C GLN A 70 33.59 2.53 -4.14
N GLU A 71 34.48 1.82 -4.83
CA GLU A 71 34.57 1.75 -6.30
C GLU A 71 33.36 1.04 -6.98
N ASN A 72 32.58 0.25 -6.22
CA ASN A 72 31.51 -0.59 -6.75
C ASN A 72 30.10 -0.14 -6.35
N ILE A 73 29.94 1.06 -5.78
CA ILE A 73 28.64 1.57 -5.31
C ILE A 73 27.61 1.58 -6.45
N LEU A 74 28.01 1.97 -7.67
CA LEU A 74 27.11 2.03 -8.82
C LEU A 74 26.61 0.63 -9.24
N ILE A 75 27.47 -0.39 -9.19
CA ILE A 75 27.13 -1.79 -9.51
C ILE A 75 26.21 -2.38 -8.45
N PHE A 76 26.44 -2.05 -7.18
CA PHE A 76 25.57 -2.45 -6.08
C PHE A 76 24.19 -1.79 -6.21
N ALA A 77 24.14 -0.49 -6.48
CA ALA A 77 22.89 0.24 -6.69
C ALA A 77 22.09 -0.31 -7.89
N SER A 78 22.74 -0.63 -9.01
CA SER A 78 22.07 -1.23 -10.17
C SER A 78 21.53 -2.63 -9.88
N SER A 79 22.27 -3.44 -9.12
CA SER A 79 21.82 -4.76 -8.68
C SER A 79 20.60 -4.68 -7.78
N LEU A 80 20.59 -3.76 -6.80
CA LEU A 80 19.41 -3.50 -5.96
C LEU A 80 18.23 -3.03 -6.79
N LEU A 81 18.45 -2.10 -7.72
CA LEU A 81 17.39 -1.61 -8.61
C LEU A 81 16.80 -2.74 -9.46
N THR A 82 17.64 -3.67 -9.91
CA THR A 82 17.21 -4.86 -10.66
C THR A 82 16.34 -5.77 -9.81
N VAL A 83 16.78 -6.10 -8.58
CA VAL A 83 16.01 -6.93 -7.65
C VAL A 83 14.68 -6.27 -7.29
N PHE A 84 14.69 -4.97 -6.97
CA PHE A 84 13.46 -4.23 -6.68
C PHE A 84 12.53 -4.16 -7.89
N GLY A 85 13.06 -3.96 -9.09
CA GLY A 85 12.29 -4.00 -10.33
C GLY A 85 11.57 -5.33 -10.51
N VAL A 86 12.27 -6.46 -10.31
CA VAL A 86 11.70 -7.80 -10.40
C VAL A 86 10.67 -8.06 -9.29
N ALA A 87 10.95 -7.64 -8.05
CA ALA A 87 10.03 -7.80 -6.93
C ALA A 87 8.73 -7.00 -7.13
N LEU A 88 8.83 -5.76 -7.61
CA LEU A 88 7.67 -4.94 -7.96
C LEU A 88 6.91 -5.51 -9.15
N PHE A 89 7.62 -6.10 -10.13
CA PHE A 89 6.99 -6.78 -11.25
C PHE A 89 6.20 -8.01 -10.80
N ALA A 90 6.72 -8.79 -9.85
CA ALA A 90 6.01 -9.91 -9.27
C ALA A 90 4.74 -9.46 -8.52
N GLU A 91 4.81 -8.36 -7.78
CA GLU A 91 3.71 -7.83 -6.95
C GLU A 91 2.92 -6.67 -7.60
N MET A 92 2.90 -6.58 -8.94
CA MET A 92 2.29 -5.50 -9.72
C MET A 92 0.87 -5.08 -9.28
N SER A 93 0.12 -5.99 -8.66
CA SER A 93 -1.20 -5.70 -8.10
C SER A 93 -1.20 -4.57 -7.07
N ILE A 94 -0.19 -4.51 -6.19
CA ILE A 94 -0.09 -3.47 -5.16
C ILE A 94 0.10 -2.10 -5.81
N LEU A 95 1.06 -2.00 -6.72
CA LEU A 95 1.39 -0.77 -7.43
C LEU A 95 0.18 -0.29 -8.25
N THR A 96 -0.43 -1.19 -9.02
CA THR A 96 -1.58 -0.85 -9.88
C THR A 96 -2.81 -0.41 -9.09
N ASN A 97 -3.09 -1.00 -7.93
CA ASN A 97 -4.20 -0.57 -7.08
C ASN A 97 -3.96 0.80 -6.42
N ILE A 98 -2.74 1.07 -5.94
CA ILE A 98 -2.38 2.38 -5.37
C ILE A 98 -2.45 3.46 -6.46
N THR A 99 -1.89 3.21 -7.65
CA THR A 99 -1.99 4.13 -8.78
C THR A 99 -3.46 4.36 -9.17
N ALA A 100 -4.28 3.31 -9.19
CA ALA A 100 -5.70 3.42 -9.48
C ALA A 100 -6.46 4.27 -8.42
N CYS A 101 -6.14 4.09 -7.14
CA CYS A 101 -6.67 4.93 -6.06
C CYS A 101 -6.39 6.41 -6.32
N LEU A 102 -5.15 6.76 -6.70
CA LEU A 102 -4.77 8.15 -7.00
C LEU A 102 -5.54 8.71 -8.19
N ILE A 103 -5.69 7.91 -9.27
CA ILE A 103 -6.47 8.32 -10.45
C ILE A 103 -7.94 8.56 -10.06
N LEU A 104 -8.54 7.66 -9.29
CA LEU A 104 -9.94 7.78 -8.85
C LEU A 104 -10.17 9.03 -7.98
N PHE A 105 -9.24 9.37 -7.10
CA PHE A 105 -9.38 10.55 -6.22
C PHE A 105 -9.04 11.88 -6.88
N PHE A 106 -7.97 11.93 -7.68
CA PHE A 106 -7.42 13.20 -8.17
C PHE A 106 -7.79 13.51 -9.61
N GLN A 107 -8.00 12.51 -10.44
CA GLN A 107 -8.22 12.69 -11.88
C GLN A 107 -9.66 12.40 -12.30
N HIS A 108 -10.35 11.49 -11.61
CA HIS A 108 -11.74 11.17 -11.88
C HIS A 108 -12.68 12.00 -11.00
N PRO A 109 -13.81 12.53 -11.53
CA PRO A 109 -14.75 13.34 -10.76
C PRO A 109 -15.63 12.55 -9.78
N ILE A 110 -15.30 11.27 -9.50
CA ILE A 110 -16.11 10.39 -8.64
C ILE A 110 -15.91 10.76 -7.17
N LYS A 111 -16.99 10.79 -6.41
CA LYS A 111 -16.98 11.15 -4.99
C LYS A 111 -17.71 10.09 -4.18
N VAL A 112 -17.27 9.95 -2.92
CA VAL A 112 -18.02 9.19 -1.93
C VAL A 112 -19.45 9.74 -1.82
N GLY A 113 -20.44 8.87 -1.92
CA GLY A 113 -21.86 9.17 -2.01
C GLY A 113 -22.45 9.14 -3.43
N ASP A 114 -21.62 9.07 -4.47
CA ASP A 114 -22.11 8.93 -5.85
C ASP A 114 -22.72 7.54 -6.08
N THR A 115 -23.78 7.48 -6.89
CA THR A 115 -24.31 6.20 -7.37
C THR A 115 -23.55 5.80 -8.63
N ILE A 116 -22.96 4.61 -8.61
CA ILE A 116 -22.23 4.07 -9.75
C ILE A 116 -22.87 2.77 -10.24
N ALA A 117 -22.96 2.63 -11.55
CA ALA A 117 -23.35 1.40 -12.22
C ALA A 117 -22.10 0.68 -12.72
N ILE A 118 -21.96 -0.58 -12.32
CA ILE A 118 -20.82 -1.43 -12.65
C ILE A 118 -21.30 -2.77 -13.20
N THR A 119 -20.54 -3.33 -14.14
CA THR A 119 -20.74 -4.71 -14.57
C THR A 119 -19.98 -5.66 -13.64
N PHE A 120 -20.70 -6.41 -12.81
CA PHE A 120 -20.11 -7.44 -11.93
C PHE A 120 -20.70 -8.80 -12.29
N GLU A 121 -19.84 -9.80 -12.55
CA GLU A 121 -20.24 -11.15 -12.98
C GLU A 121 -21.20 -11.16 -14.20
N GLY A 122 -21.02 -10.21 -15.13
CA GLY A 122 -21.85 -10.07 -16.32
C GLY A 122 -23.23 -9.48 -16.07
N LYS A 123 -23.50 -8.93 -14.88
CA LYS A 123 -24.75 -8.23 -14.56
C LYS A 123 -24.46 -6.77 -14.19
N GLU A 124 -25.20 -5.87 -14.82
CA GLU A 124 -25.23 -4.46 -14.40
C GLU A 124 -25.79 -4.37 -12.99
N THR A 125 -25.02 -3.71 -12.12
CA THR A 125 -25.35 -3.55 -10.71
C THR A 125 -25.09 -2.11 -10.32
N GLU A 126 -26.14 -1.44 -9.85
CA GLU A 126 -26.04 -0.08 -9.30
C GLU A 126 -25.81 -0.13 -7.79
N GLY A 127 -24.97 0.78 -7.31
CA GLY A 127 -24.74 0.95 -5.88
C GLY A 127 -24.12 2.30 -5.53
N GLU A 128 -24.22 2.66 -4.26
CA GLU A 128 -23.67 3.89 -3.71
C GLU A 128 -22.20 3.67 -3.31
N LEU A 129 -21.31 4.54 -3.77
CA LEU A 129 -19.91 4.54 -3.35
C LEU A 129 -19.80 4.97 -1.90
N ILE A 130 -19.37 4.06 -1.01
CA ILE A 130 -19.25 4.32 0.42
C ILE A 130 -17.86 4.83 0.78
N ASP A 131 -16.82 4.23 0.18
CA ASP A 131 -15.44 4.54 0.52
C ASP A 131 -14.47 4.11 -0.58
N ILE A 132 -13.34 4.80 -0.67
CA ILE A 132 -12.20 4.44 -1.50
C ILE A 132 -10.96 4.41 -0.61
N THR A 133 -10.38 3.23 -0.44
CA THR A 133 -9.12 3.01 0.28
C THR A 133 -7.97 2.80 -0.70
N TYR A 134 -6.73 2.66 -0.22
CA TYR A 134 -5.56 2.46 -1.09
C TYR A 134 -5.68 1.27 -2.05
N PHE A 135 -6.36 0.20 -1.65
CA PHE A 135 -6.45 -1.03 -2.43
C PHE A 135 -7.84 -1.32 -2.97
N PHE A 136 -8.86 -0.91 -2.23
CA PHE A 136 -10.23 -1.32 -2.50
C PHE A 136 -11.19 -0.15 -2.47
N ILE A 137 -12.20 -0.27 -3.32
CA ILE A 137 -13.40 0.54 -3.32
C ILE A 137 -14.56 -0.25 -2.71
N PHE A 138 -15.42 0.42 -1.96
CA PHE A 138 -16.56 -0.18 -1.28
C PHE A 138 -17.86 0.41 -1.81
N ILE A 139 -18.73 -0.44 -2.35
CA ILE A 139 -19.97 -0.03 -3.01
C ILE A 139 -21.15 -0.69 -2.31
N LYS A 140 -22.07 0.09 -1.78
CA LYS A 140 -23.31 -0.40 -1.16
C LYS A 140 -24.31 -0.73 -2.25
N THR A 141 -24.63 -2.01 -2.41
CA THR A 141 -25.71 -2.42 -3.29
C THR A 141 -27.05 -2.43 -2.53
N PRO A 142 -28.18 -2.13 -3.19
CA PRO A 142 -29.50 -2.17 -2.55
C PRO A 142 -29.86 -3.54 -1.95
N ASN A 143 -29.42 -4.63 -2.59
CA ASN A 143 -29.91 -5.99 -2.30
C ASN A 143 -28.81 -7.01 -1.91
N ARG A 144 -27.52 -6.63 -1.94
CA ARG A 144 -26.40 -7.58 -1.79
C ARG A 144 -25.36 -7.19 -0.73
N GLY A 145 -25.59 -6.09 0.00
CA GLY A 145 -24.67 -5.62 1.03
C GLY A 145 -23.56 -4.72 0.46
N VAL A 146 -22.34 -4.85 0.99
CA VAL A 146 -21.19 -4.05 0.55
C VAL A 146 -20.34 -4.89 -0.40
N LEU A 147 -20.21 -4.43 -1.62
CA LEU A 147 -19.32 -5.01 -2.63
C LEU A 147 -17.94 -4.36 -2.52
N THR A 148 -16.90 -5.19 -2.37
CA THR A 148 -15.51 -4.75 -2.29
C THR A 148 -14.79 -5.10 -3.58
N ILE A 149 -14.26 -4.10 -4.27
CA ILE A 149 -13.61 -4.27 -5.57
C ILE A 149 -12.19 -3.68 -5.49
N PRO A 150 -11.16 -4.34 -6.05
CA PRO A 150 -9.86 -3.72 -6.21
C PRO A 150 -9.96 -2.45 -7.07
N ASN A 151 -9.31 -1.37 -6.66
CA ASN A 151 -9.34 -0.09 -7.40
C ASN A 151 -8.89 -0.26 -8.85
N ALA A 152 -7.85 -1.06 -9.09
CA ALA A 152 -7.33 -1.32 -10.42
C ALA A 152 -8.32 -2.12 -11.28
N LEU A 153 -9.17 -2.94 -10.66
CA LEU A 153 -10.21 -3.67 -11.39
C LEU A 153 -11.31 -2.71 -11.84
N LEU A 154 -11.77 -1.81 -10.95
CA LEU A 154 -12.77 -0.81 -11.28
C LEU A 154 -12.34 0.07 -12.47
N LEU A 155 -11.10 0.56 -12.48
CA LEU A 155 -10.60 1.39 -13.59
C LEU A 155 -10.38 0.62 -14.90
N LYS A 156 -10.16 -0.70 -14.83
CA LYS A 156 -10.02 -1.54 -16.03
C LYS A 156 -11.37 -1.86 -16.67
N SER A 157 -12.42 -1.96 -15.86
CA SER A 157 -13.80 -2.07 -16.33
C SER A 157 -14.40 -0.71 -16.65
N SER A 158 -15.33 -0.66 -17.60
CA SER A 158 -16.20 0.51 -17.75
C SER A 158 -17.15 0.59 -16.56
N PHE A 159 -17.38 1.80 -16.05
CA PHE A 159 -18.41 2.10 -15.06
C PHE A 159 -19.08 3.42 -15.41
N LEU A 160 -20.31 3.60 -14.94
CA LEU A 160 -21.09 4.82 -15.14
C LEU A 160 -21.32 5.50 -13.80
N VAL A 161 -21.12 6.81 -13.75
CA VAL A 161 -21.58 7.64 -12.63
C VAL A 161 -23.01 8.08 -12.95
N VAL A 162 -23.97 7.57 -12.19
CA VAL A 162 -25.39 7.89 -12.37
C VAL A 162 -25.64 9.26 -11.76
N GLU A 163 -25.92 10.25 -12.59
CA GLU A 163 -26.38 11.55 -12.09
C GLU A 163 -27.69 11.35 -11.34
N LYS A 164 -27.72 11.86 -10.10
CA LYS A 164 -28.96 11.96 -9.35
C LYS A 164 -29.85 12.94 -10.11
N SER A 165 -30.83 12.44 -10.87
CA SER A 165 -31.79 13.27 -11.59
C SER A 165 -32.36 14.28 -10.60
N ILE A 166 -32.09 15.56 -10.81
CA ILE A 166 -32.74 16.65 -10.09
C ILE A 166 -34.21 16.51 -10.43
N LYS A 167 -34.97 15.89 -9.53
CA LYS A 167 -36.42 15.81 -9.64
C LYS A 167 -36.88 17.26 -9.46
N ASN A 168 -37.16 17.93 -10.56
CA ASN A 168 -37.71 19.27 -10.58
C ASN A 168 -38.86 19.33 -9.56
N GLU A 169 -38.64 20.05 -8.46
CA GLU A 169 -39.71 20.67 -7.68
C GLU A 169 -40.35 21.74 -8.55
N VAL A 170 -41.10 21.31 -9.57
CA VAL A 170 -42.16 22.10 -10.17
C VAL A 170 -43.43 21.35 -9.80
N ASN A 171 -43.95 21.70 -8.62
CA ASN A 171 -45.38 21.75 -8.30
C ASN A 171 -45.58 22.04 -6.81
N LYS A 172 -45.68 23.33 -6.46
CA LYS A 172 -46.95 23.89 -5.95
C LYS A 172 -46.95 25.41 -6.00
#